data_AF-A0A520GYS4-F1
#
_entry.id   AF-A0A520GYS4-F1
#
_cell.length_a   1.000
_cell.length_b   1.000
_cell.length_c   1.000
_cell.angle_alpha   90.00
_cell.angle_beta   90.00
_cell.angle_gamma   90.00
#
_symmetry.space_group_name_H-M   'P 1'
#
loop_
_entity.id
_entity.type
_entity.pdbx_description
1 polymer ?
#
loop_
_entity_poly.entity_id
_entity_poly.type
_entity_poly.pdbx_seq_one_letter_code
_entity_poly.pdbx_strand_id
1 'polypeptide(L)' 'MQDITSKAERTRQLIIEQTAPIFNTKGYAGTSMNDLTAATGLTKGAIYGNFENKDEVAVAAFDYNFSKITEHLKGKI' A
#
# COMPACT_ATOMS: atom_id res chain seq x y z
N MET A 1 9.33 -17.45 -15.97
CA MET A 1 8.99 -16.03 -16.22
C MET A 1 9.81 -15.21 -15.25
N GLN A 2 10.85 -14.50 -15.69
CA GLN A 2 11.53 -13.56 -14.81
C GLN A 2 10.57 -12.38 -14.57
N ASP A 3 10.30 -12.08 -13.31
CA ASP A 3 9.50 -10.92 -12.92
C ASP A 3 10.25 -9.65 -13.37
N ILE A 4 9.75 -9.01 -14.44
CA ILE A 4 10.37 -7.86 -15.13
C ILE A 4 10.21 -6.55 -14.35
N THR A 5 9.53 -6.60 -13.20
CA THR A 5 9.23 -5.45 -12.37
C THR A 5 10.48 -4.90 -11.68
N SER A 6 10.70 -3.59 -11.82
CA SER A 6 11.83 -2.87 -11.25
C SER A 6 11.84 -2.93 -9.72
N LYS A 7 13.01 -2.69 -9.11
CA LYS A 7 13.15 -2.60 -7.65
C LYS A 7 12.20 -1.55 -7.05
N ALA A 8 12.02 -0.42 -7.74
CA ALA A 8 11.14 0.65 -7.30
C ALA A 8 9.68 0.16 -7.29
N GLU A 9 9.21 -0.43 -8.38
CA GLU A 9 7.84 -0.97 -8.47
C GLU A 9 7.57 -2.06 -7.42
N ARG A 10 8.53 -2.97 -7.17
CA ARG A 10 8.40 -3.97 -6.10
C ARG A 10 8.31 -3.33 -4.71
N THR A 11 9.11 -2.29 -4.46
CA THR A 11 9.07 -1.55 -3.18
C THR A 11 7.75 -0.80 -3.03
N ARG A 12 7.26 -0.16 -4.10
CA ARG A 12 5.97 0.51 -4.12
C ARG A 12 4.83 -0.47 -3.83
N GLN A 13 4.85 -1.65 -4.43
CA GLN A 13 3.85 -2.69 -4.18
C GLN A 13 3.90 -3.18 -2.73
N LEU A 14 5.09 -3.42 -2.18
CA LEU A 14 5.26 -3.79 -0.77
C LEU A 14 4.62 -2.74 0.17
N ILE A 15 4.87 -1.46 -0.09
CA ILE A 15 4.28 -0.37 0.72
C ILE A 15 2.75 -0.44 0.67
N ILE A 16 2.16 -0.61 -0.50
CA ILE A 16 0.70 -0.71 -0.67
C ILE A 16 0.13 -1.88 0.12
N GLU A 17 0.69 -3.08 -0.07
CA GLU A 17 0.18 -4.31 0.52
C GLU A 17 0.27 -4.32 2.05
N GLN A 18 1.37 -3.79 2.61
CA GLN A 18 1.59 -3.79 4.06
C GLN A 18 0.83 -2.66 4.76
N THR A 19 0.54 -1.56 4.08
CA THR A 19 -0.14 -0.41 4.69
C THR A 19 -1.67 -0.46 4.54
N ALA A 20 -2.19 -1.16 3.52
CA ALA A 20 -3.62 -1.32 3.31
C ALA A 20 -4.40 -1.86 4.55
N PRO A 21 -3.92 -2.89 5.28
CA PRO A 21 -4.56 -3.35 6.51
C PRO A 21 -4.55 -2.29 7.63
N ILE A 22 -3.50 -1.47 7.69
CA ILE A 22 -3.35 -0.41 8.70
C ILE A 22 -4.41 0.67 8.48
N PHE A 23 -4.58 1.13 7.24
CA PHE A 23 -5.64 2.08 6.89
C PHE A 23 -7.04 1.53 7.16
N ASN A 24 -7.28 0.24 6.88
CA ASN A 24 -8.58 -0.40 7.17
C ASN A 24 -8.88 -0.50 8.67
N THR A 25 -7.84 -0.61 9.51
CA THR A 25 -7.98 -0.77 10.96
C THR A 25 -8.05 0.56 11.69
N LYS A 26 -7.19 1.52 11.32
CA LYS A 26 -7.04 2.81 12.01
C LYS A 26 -7.76 3.97 11.33
N GLY A 27 -8.20 3.78 10.09
CA GLY A 27 -8.66 4.87 9.22
C GLY A 27 -7.51 5.79 8.79
N TYR A 28 -7.79 6.66 7.82
CA TYR A 28 -6.80 7.62 7.29
C TYR A 28 -6.28 8.59 8.38
N ALA A 29 -7.19 9.18 9.17
CA ALA A 29 -6.83 10.15 10.20
C ALA A 29 -6.05 9.50 11.36
N GLY A 30 -6.35 8.25 11.70
CA GLY A 30 -5.67 7.50 12.76
C GLY A 30 -4.34 6.87 12.35
N THR A 31 -3.97 6.95 11.06
CA THR A 31 -2.72 6.39 10.54
C THR A 31 -1.64 7.46 10.42
N SER A 32 -0.46 7.21 10.99
CA SER A 32 0.71 8.08 10.93
C SER A 32 1.80 7.50 10.03
N MET A 33 2.77 8.32 9.61
CA MET A 33 3.96 7.81 8.91
C MET A 33 4.75 6.78 9.73
N ASN A 34 4.72 6.88 11.06
CA ASN A 34 5.40 5.90 11.92
C ASN A 34 4.72 4.52 11.84
N ASP A 35 3.39 4.49 11.72
CA ASP A 35 2.65 3.25 11.51
C ASP A 35 3.04 2.61 10.17
N LEU A 36 3.20 3.42 9.10
CA LEU A 36 3.61 2.92 7.79
C LEU A 36 5.03 2.34 7.83
N THR A 37 5.97 3.02 8.51
CA THR A 37 7.34 2.50 8.67
C THR A 37 7.38 1.22 9.50
N ALA A 38 6.53 1.13 10.54
CA ALA A 38 6.45 -0.08 11.37
C ALA A 38 5.87 -1.26 10.58
N ALA A 39 4.84 -1.02 9.75
CA ALA A 39 4.21 -2.06 8.94
C ALA A 39 5.10 -2.55 7.80
N THR A 40 5.89 -1.66 7.19
CA THR A 40 6.72 -1.99 6.01
C THR A 40 8.15 -2.40 6.36
N GLY A 41 8.64 -2.06 7.56
CA GLY A 41 10.06 -2.15 7.91
C GLY A 41 10.95 -1.14 7.18
N LEU A 42 10.38 -0.21 6.40
CA LEU A 42 11.10 0.79 5.64
C LEU A 42 11.29 2.08 6.43
N THR A 43 12.31 2.86 6.07
CA THR A 43 12.48 4.22 6.58
C THR A 43 11.46 5.17 5.96
N LYS A 44 11.18 6.31 6.61
CA LYS A 44 10.33 7.37 6.02
C LYS A 44 10.85 7.80 4.64
N GLY A 45 12.16 7.98 4.49
CA GLY A 45 12.76 8.37 3.22
C GLY A 45 12.54 7.35 2.10
N ALA A 46 12.56 6.05 2.42
CA ALA A 46 12.26 5.01 1.43
C ALA A 46 10.78 5.03 0.99
N ILE A 47 9.85 5.32 1.91
CA ILE A 47 8.43 5.50 1.58
C ILE A 47 8.26 6.76 0.72
N TYR A 48 8.86 7.89 1.12
CA TYR A 48 8.80 9.14 0.35
C TYR A 48 9.46 9.06 -1.03
N GLY A 49 10.43 8.15 -1.21
CA GLY A 49 11.00 7.87 -2.52
C GLY A 49 10.03 7.16 -3.48
N ASN A 50 8.90 6.63 -2.99
CA ASN A 50 7.88 5.94 -3.80
C ASN A 50 6.53 6.66 -3.82
N PHE A 51 6.27 7.55 -2.85
CA PHE A 51 5.02 8.28 -2.67
C PHE A 51 5.31 9.69 -2.18
N GLU A 52 4.65 10.70 -2.74
CA GLU A 52 4.89 12.09 -2.36
C GLU A 52 4.49 12.36 -0.89
N ASN A 53 3.41 11.74 -0.44
CA ASN A 53 2.83 11.98 0.88
C ASN A 53 1.97 10.79 1.37
N LYS A 54 1.43 10.90 2.59
CA LYS A 54 0.57 9.86 3.20
C LYS A 54 -0.70 9.63 2.39
N ASP A 55 -1.21 10.65 1.70
CA ASP A 55 -2.49 10.61 0.99
C ASP A 55 -2.37 9.73 -0.24
N GLU A 56 -1.27 9.82 -0.98
CA GLU A 56 -1.00 8.92 -2.10
C GLU A 56 -0.88 7.46 -1.67
N VAL A 57 -0.28 7.19 -0.51
CA VAL A 57 -0.23 5.83 0.05
C VAL A 57 -1.63 5.34 0.37
N ALA A 58 -2.46 6.20 0.98
CA ALA A 58 -3.83 5.87 1.35
C ALA A 58 -4.71 5.57 0.12
N VAL A 59 -4.59 6.38 -0.94
CA VAL A 59 -5.31 6.16 -2.21
C VAL A 59 -4.87 4.84 -2.85
N ALA A 60 -3.56 4.60 -2.97
CA ALA A 60 -3.06 3.36 -3.56
C ALA A 60 -3.47 2.11 -2.75
N ALA A 61 -3.46 2.21 -1.42
CA ALA A 61 -3.96 1.17 -0.53
C ALA A 61 -5.47 0.91 -0.69
N PHE A 62 -6.26 1.97 -0.86
CA PHE A 62 -7.69 1.86 -1.13
C PHE A 62 -7.94 1.16 -2.48
N ASP A 63 -7.28 1.61 -3.55
CA ASP A 63 -7.42 1.05 -4.90
C ASP A 63 -7.04 -0.44 -4.91
N TYR A 64 -5.97 -0.81 -4.21
CA TYR A 64 -5.57 -2.20 -4.03
C TYR A 64 -6.66 -3.04 -3.37
N ASN A 65 -7.22 -2.58 -2.24
CA ASN A 65 -8.30 -3.30 -1.56
C ASN A 65 -9.56 -3.39 -2.44
N PHE A 66 -9.90 -2.31 -3.14
CA PHE A 66 -11.05 -2.26 -4.03
C PHE A 66 -10.90 -3.23 -5.21
N SER A 67 -9.74 -3.30 -5.85
CA SER A 67 -9.44 -4.31 -6.88
C SER A 67 -9.66 -5.73 -6.35
N LYS A 68 -9.11 -6.06 -5.18
CA LYS A 68 -9.28 -7.40 -4.60
C LYS A 68 -10.73 -7.76 -4.32
N ILE A 69 -11.51 -6.80 -3.78
CA ILE A 69 -12.94 -7.01 -3.51
C ILE A 69 -13.68 -7.22 -4.83
N THR A 70 -13.45 -6.36 -5.83
CA THR A 70 -14.15 -6.46 -7.11
C THR A 70 -13.80 -7.73 -7.88
N GLU A 71 -12.54 -8.19 -7.85
CA GLU A 71 -12.12 -9.47 -8.42
C GLU A 71 -12.80 -10.65 -7.73
N HIS A 72 -12.85 -10.64 -6.39
CA HIS A 72 -13.52 -11.68 -5.62
C HIS A 72 -15.03 -11.74 -5.88
N LEU A 73 -15.67 -10.59 -6.09
CA LEU A 73 -17.10 -10.52 -6.43
C LEU A 73 -17.37 -10.99 -7.87
N LYS A 74 -16.53 -10.61 -8.84
CA LYS A 74 -16.64 -11.08 -10.23
C LYS A 74 -16.47 -12.58 -10.37
N GLY A 75 -15.66 -13.21 -9.53
CA GLY A 75 -15.48 -14.67 -9.54
C GLY A 75 -16.65 -15.46 -8.92
N LYS A 76 -17.66 -14.78 -8.37
CA LYS A 76 -18.81 -15.40 -7.67
C LYS A 76 -20.16 -15.19 -8.34
N ILE A 77 -20.20 -14.40 -9.42
CA ILE A 77 -21.38 -14.13 -10.25
C ILE A 77 -21.12 -14.77 -11.62
#